data_AF-A0A8J4VH19-F1
#
_entry.id   AF-A0A8J4VH19-F1
#
_cell.length_a   1.000
_cell.length_b   1.000
_cell.length_c   1.000
_cell.angle_alpha   90.00
_cell.angle_beta   90.00
_cell.angle_gamma   90.00
#
_symmetry.space_group_name_H-M   'P 1'
#
loop_
_entity.id
_entity.type
_entity.pdbx_description
1 polymer ?
#
loop_
_entity_poly.entity_id
_entity_poly.type
_entity_poly.pdbx_seq_one_letter_code
_entity_poly.pdbx_strand_id
1 'polypeptide(L)' 'MNWVQLNTLLFKLGLVSCADTRIGDAKVRGISGGEKKRLSLACELIASPSVIFADEPTTDDLNFLKTSWLLEVGQN' A
#
# COMPACT_ATOMS: atom_id res chain seq x y z
N MET A 1 15.09 -5.04 1.38
CA MET A 1 13.80 -5.41 0.74
C MET A 1 14.10 -6.27 -0.48
N ASN A 2 13.53 -7.47 -0.57
CA ASN A 2 13.67 -8.34 -1.75
C ASN A 2 12.38 -8.32 -2.60
N TRP A 3 12.43 -8.94 -3.78
CA TRP A 3 11.30 -9.01 -4.71
C TRP A 3 10.04 -9.66 -4.12
N VAL A 4 10.22 -10.67 -3.27
CA VAL A 4 9.10 -11.36 -2.62
C VAL A 4 8.37 -10.40 -1.70
N GLN A 5 9.10 -9.68 -0.85
CA GLN A 5 8.53 -8.72 0.08
C GLN A 5 7.86 -7.53 -0.63
N LEU A 6 8.44 -7.04 -1.74
CA LEU A 6 7.83 -5.99 -2.55
C LEU A 6 6.48 -6.45 -3.13
N ASN A 7 6.44 -7.65 -3.72
CA ASN A 7 5.20 -8.20 -4.27
C ASN A 7 4.14 -8.42 -3.18
N THR A 8 4.55 -8.88 -1.99
CA THR A 8 3.64 -8.98 -0.84
C THR A 8 3.06 -7.61 -0.46
N LEU A 9 3.87 -6.56 -0.43
CA LEU A 9 3.42 -5.21 -0.12
C LEU A 9 2.43 -4.69 -1.17
N LEU A 10 2.77 -4.83 -2.46
CA LEU A 10 1.88 -4.44 -3.55
C LEU A 10 0.55 -5.20 -3.51
N PHE A 11 0.56 -6.49 -3.18
CA PHE A 11 -0.64 -7.30 -2.99
C PHE A 11 -1.50 -6.80 -1.84
N LYS A 12 -0.92 -6.57 -0.66
CA LYS A 12 -1.64 -6.07 0.53
C LYS A 12 -2.29 -4.70 0.29
N LEU A 13 -1.65 -3.85 -0.50
CA LEU A 13 -2.14 -2.52 -0.84
C LEU A 13 -3.00 -2.51 -2.12
N GLY A 14 -3.29 -3.65 -2.73
CA GLY A 14 -4.10 -3.72 -3.96
C GLY A 14 -3.49 -2.93 -5.12
N LEU A 15 -2.16 -2.87 -5.22
CA LEU A 15 -1.41 -2.15 -6.26
C LEU A 15 -0.88 -3.07 -7.38
N VAL A 16 -1.14 -4.38 -7.30
CA VAL A 16 -0.63 -5.37 -8.27
C VAL A 16 -1.09 -5.06 -9.69
N SER A 17 -2.35 -4.68 -9.88
CA SER A 17 -2.91 -4.37 -11.20
C SER A 17 -2.30 -3.12 -11.87
N CYS A 18 -1.64 -2.26 -11.10
CA CYS A 18 -1.02 -1.05 -11.60
C CYS A 18 0.50 -1.00 -11.39
N ALA A 19 1.15 -2.13 -11.07
CA ALA A 19 2.57 -2.19 -10.73
C ALA A 19 3.48 -1.66 -11.84
N ASP A 20 3.12 -1.93 -13.10
CA ASP A 20 3.87 -1.50 -14.29
C ASP A 20 3.29 -0.23 -14.94
N THR A 21 2.30 0.40 -14.30
CA THR A 21 1.65 1.61 -14.80
C THR A 21 2.39 2.85 -14.31
N ARG A 22 2.64 3.81 -15.22
CA ARG A 22 3.19 5.12 -14.82
C ARG A 22 2.26 5.82 -13.83
N ILE A 23 2.83 6.41 -12.78
CA ILE A 23 2.07 7.15 -11.74
C ILE A 23 1.27 8.32 -12.35
N GLY A 24 1.86 8.99 -13.36
CA GLY A 24 1.28 10.16 -14.01
C GLY A 24 1.28 11.42 -13.14
N ASP A 25 0.96 12.55 -13.74
CA ASP A 25 0.97 13.87 -13.12
C ASP A 25 -0.28 14.69 -13.53
N ALA A 26 -0.23 16.01 -13.38
CA ALA A 26 -1.35 16.89 -13.74
C ALA A 26 -1.62 16.95 -15.27
N LYS A 27 -0.64 16.58 -16.09
CA LYS A 27 -0.70 16.67 -17.57
C LYS A 27 -0.85 15.29 -18.22
N VAL A 28 -0.35 14.24 -17.58
CA VAL A 28 -0.36 12.87 -18.08
C VAL A 28 -1.11 11.97 -17.11
N ARG A 29 -2.19 11.35 -17.59
CA ARG A 29 -2.94 10.37 -16.80
C ARG A 29 -2.02 9.18 -16.44
N GLY A 30 -2.11 8.75 -15.19
CA GLY A 30 -1.50 7.52 -14.70
C GLY A 30 -2.46 6.80 -13.77
N ILE A 31 -1.96 6.31 -12.64
CA ILE A 31 -2.77 5.63 -11.62
C ILE A 31 -3.79 6.60 -10.98
N SER A 32 -4.89 6.05 -10.48
CA SER A 32 -5.96 6.77 -9.79
C SER A 32 -5.49 7.47 -8.51
N GLY A 33 -6.26 8.44 -8.01
CA GLY A 33 -5.93 9.12 -6.75
C GLY A 33 -5.84 8.17 -5.55
N GLY A 34 -6.71 7.16 -5.48
CA GLY A 34 -6.66 6.13 -4.44
C GLY A 34 -5.41 5.27 -4.53
N GLU A 35 -4.98 4.89 -5.74
CA GLU A 35 -3.72 4.17 -5.95
C GLU A 35 -2.50 5.04 -5.59
N LYS A 36 -2.51 6.35 -5.90
CA LYS A 36 -1.46 7.28 -5.45
C LYS A 36 -1.35 7.35 -3.93
N LYS A 37 -2.49 7.40 -3.24
CA LYS A 37 -2.51 7.43 -1.77
C LYS A 37 -1.92 6.16 -1.18
N ARG A 38 -2.32 4.99 -1.67
CA ARG A 38 -1.78 3.70 -1.25
C ARG A 38 -0.30 3.52 -1.63
N LEU A 39 0.13 4.05 -2.77
CA LEU A 39 1.53 4.05 -3.17
C LEU A 39 2.38 4.88 -2.21
N SER A 40 1.89 6.05 -1.77
CA SER A 40 2.57 6.85 -0.73
C SER A 40 2.74 6.05 0.56
N LEU A 41 1.71 5.33 1.00
CA LEU A 41 1.80 4.45 2.16
C LEU A 41 2.80 3.29 1.91
N ALA A 42 2.81 2.72 0.71
CA ALA A 42 3.78 1.68 0.33
C ALA A 42 5.23 2.18 0.45
N CYS A 43 5.50 3.43 0.05
CA CYS A 43 6.83 4.04 0.15
C CYS A 43 7.30 4.15 1.61
N GLU A 44 6.41 4.45 2.56
CA GLU A 44 6.77 4.47 3.99
C GLU A 44 6.95 3.05 4.55
N LEU A 45 6.11 2.10 4.13
CA LEU A 45 6.15 0.71 4.55
C LEU A 45 7.33 -0.08 3.98
N ILE A 46 7.97 0.40 2.91
CA ILE A 46 9.06 -0.32 2.24
C ILE A 46 10.31 -0.45 3.12
N ALA A 47 10.44 0.38 4.15
CA ALA A 47 11.49 0.23 5.16
C ALA A 47 11.20 -0.89 6.17
N SER A 48 10.00 -1.48 6.14
CA SER A 48 9.48 -2.41 7.14
C SER A 48 9.65 -1.88 8.57
N PRO A 49 9.16 -0.64 8.86
CA PRO A 49 9.28 -0.07 10.19
C PRO A 49 8.48 -0.87 11.22
N SER A 50 9.01 -0.98 12.44
CA SER A 50 8.31 -1.65 13.55
C SER A 50 7.16 -0.83 14.13
N VAL A 51 7.16 0.49 13.92
CA VAL A 51 6.14 1.44 14.39
C VAL A 51 5.94 2.52 13.32
N ILE A 52 4.69 2.91 13.09
CA ILE A 52 4.32 4.00 12.17
C ILE A 52 3.53 5.03 12.96
N PHE A 53 3.95 6.29 12.88
CA PHE A 53 3.17 7.42 13.35
C PHE A 53 2.38 7.97 12.17
N ALA A 54 1.07 8.13 12.35
CA ALA A 54 0.19 8.73 11.36
C ALA A 54 -0.62 9.82 12.07
N ASP A 55 -0.60 11.03 11.50
CA ASP A 55 -1.46 12.11 11.93
C ASP A 55 -2.73 12.09 11.07
N GLU A 56 -3.89 12.12 11.74
CA GLU A 56 -5.22 12.00 11.11
C GLU A 56 -5.38 10.85 10.08
N PRO A 57 -5.07 9.58 10.42
CA PRO A 57 -5.20 8.48 9.48
C PRO A 57 -6.68 8.29 9.08
N THR A 58 -6.93 8.13 7.78
CA THR A 58 -8.29 7.83 7.32
C THR A 58 -8.63 6.35 7.57
N THR A 59 -9.92 6.03 7.64
CA THR A 59 -10.41 4.65 7.75
C THR A 59 -9.83 3.74 6.66
N ASP A 60 -9.69 4.25 5.45
CA ASP A 60 -9.11 3.52 4.33
C ASP A 60 -7.62 3.19 4.59
N ASP A 61 -6.84 4.15 5.08
CA ASP A 61 -5.42 3.94 5.42
C ASP A 61 -5.26 2.86 6.51
N LEU A 62 -6.11 2.92 7.52
CA LEU A 62 -6.14 1.92 8.60
C LEU A 62 -6.57 0.54 8.09
N ASN A 63 -7.51 0.46 7.16
CA ASN A 63 -7.95 -0.81 6.59
C ASN A 63 -6.80 -1.51 5.85
N PHE A 64 -6.00 -0.78 5.08
CA PHE A 64 -4.83 -1.33 4.39
C PHE A 64 -3.75 -1.82 5.35
N LEU A 65 -3.52 -1.10 6.46
CA LEU A 65 -2.58 -1.54 7.50
C LEU A 65 -3.10 -2.76 8.28
N LYS A 66 -4.42 -2.83 8.52
CA LYS A 66 -5.08 -3.93 9.25
C LYS A 66 -5.22 -5.20 8.44
N THR A 67 -5.22 -5.14 7.10
CA THR A 67 -5.49 -6.32 6.26
C THR A 67 -4.43 -7.42 6.46
N SER A 68 -3.23 -7.08 6.96
CA SER A 68 -2.21 -8.06 7.33
C SER A 68 -2.60 -8.95 8.52
N TRP A 69 -3.39 -8.45 9.47
CA TRP A 69 -3.76 -9.18 10.69
C TRP A 69 -5.07 -9.97 10.52
N LEU A 70 -6.04 -9.43 9.80
CA LEU A 70 -7.35 -10.07 9.59
C LEU A 70 -7.27 -11.34 8.74
N LEU A 71 -6.31 -11.45 7.82
CA LEU A 71 -6.07 -12.68 7.07
C LEU A 71 -5.42 -13.79 7.91
N GLU A 72 -4.71 -13.44 8.99
CA GLU A 72 -4.12 -14.41 9.94
C GLU A 72 -5.15 -14.93 10.95
N VAL A 73 -6.05 -14.09 11.46
CA VAL A 73 -7.12 -14.54 12.38
C VAL A 73 -8.28 -15.25 11.68
N GLY A 74 -8.39 -15.16 10.35
CA GLY A 74 -9.40 -15.88 9.56
C GLY A 74 -9.03 -17.32 9.19
N GLN A 75 -7.90 -17.85 9.69
CA GLN A 75 -7.40 -19.20 9.40
C GLN A 75 -7.32 -20.13 10.63
N ASN A 76 -7.99 -19.78 11.74
CA ASN A 76 -8.13 -20.66 12.92
C ASN A 76 -9.61 -21.00 13.19
#